data_AF-A0A7Y9EPQ4-F1
#
_entry.id   AF-A0A7Y9EPQ4-F1
#
_cell.length_a   1.000
_cell.length_b   1.000
_cell.length_c   1.000
_cell.angle_alpha   90.00
_cell.angle_beta   90.00
_cell.angle_gamma   90.00
#
_symmetry.space_group_name_H-M   'P 1'
#
loop_
_entity.id
_entity.type
_entity.pdbx_description
1 polymer ?
#
loop_
_entity_poly.entity_id
_entity_poly.type
_entity_poly.pdbx_seq_one_letter_code
_entity_poly.pdbx_strand_id
1 'polypeptide(L)' 'MTSGCVVALDIGGTRIKAGIVGPGHEVLLDRTRDTGAAEGRTPWPRACSTW' A
#
# COMPACT_ATOMS: atom_id res chain seq x y z
N MET A 1 4.92 -13.76 -22.84
CA MET A 1 4.06 -13.73 -21.65
C MET A 1 4.37 -12.44 -20.92
N THR A 2 3.42 -11.51 -20.85
CA THR A 2 3.55 -10.31 -20.00
C THR A 2 3.42 -10.78 -18.56
N SER A 3 4.55 -11.08 -17.94
CA SER A 3 4.58 -11.41 -16.53
C SER A 3 4.25 -10.13 -15.76
N GLY A 4 3.01 -10.00 -15.32
CA GLY A 4 2.48 -8.79 -14.71
C GLY A 4 3.05 -8.56 -13.33
N CYS A 5 3.20 -7.30 -12.94
CA CYS A 5 3.43 -6.93 -11.55
C CYS A 5 2.10 -6.93 -10.78
N VAL A 6 2.15 -7.25 -9.50
CA VAL A 6 0.99 -7.15 -8.60
C VAL A 6 1.24 -6.12 -7.52
N VAL A 7 0.17 -5.53 -6.98
CA VAL A 7 0.25 -4.71 -5.77
C VAL A 7 -0.01 -5.61 -4.57
N ALA A 8 0.96 -5.69 -3.66
CA ALA A 8 0.82 -6.34 -2.37
C ALA A 8 0.47 -5.29 -1.30
N LEU A 9 -0.48 -5.63 -0.42
CA LEU A 9 -0.97 -4.75 0.64
C LEU A 9 -1.06 -5.51 1.96
N ASP A 10 -0.41 -4.98 2.98
CA ASP A 10 -0.46 -5.46 4.36
C ASP A 10 -1.05 -4.33 5.24
N ILE A 11 -2.16 -4.63 5.92
CA ILE A 11 -2.92 -3.69 6.75
C ILE A 11 -2.93 -4.21 8.19
N GLY A 12 -2.09 -3.63 9.02
CA GLY A 12 -2.15 -3.75 10.47
C GLY A 12 -2.98 -2.63 11.10
N GLY A 13 -3.32 -2.80 12.38
CA GLY A 13 -4.15 -1.81 13.11
C GLY A 13 -3.55 -0.41 13.23
N THR A 14 -2.23 -0.28 13.12
CA THR A 14 -1.50 0.99 13.27
C THR A 14 -0.53 1.28 12.13
N ARG A 15 -0.47 0.40 11.12
CA ARG A 15 0.48 0.48 10.01
C ARG A 15 -0.11 -0.12 8.74
N ILE A 16 0.13 0.55 7.62
CA ILE A 16 -0.13 0.03 6.28
C ILE A 16 1.21 -0.07 5.54
N LYS A 17 1.45 -1.20 4.87
CA LYS A 17 2.55 -1.39 3.94
C LYS A 17 2.01 -1.79 2.58
N ALA A 18 2.44 -1.10 1.52
CA ALA A 18 2.08 -1.41 0.14
C ALA A 18 3.36 -1.57 -0.70
N GLY A 19 3.35 -2.47 -1.68
CA GLY A 19 4.48 -2.64 -2.58
C GLY A 19 4.10 -3.24 -3.93
N ILE A 20 4.99 -3.06 -4.91
CA ILE A 20 4.89 -3.68 -6.23
C ILE A 20 5.74 -4.94 -6.21
N VAL A 21 5.12 -6.09 -6.45
CA VAL A 21 5.78 -7.38 -6.50
C VAL A 21 5.90 -7.83 -7.94
N GLY A 22 7.15 -8.09 -8.34
CA GLY A 22 7.48 -8.60 -9.66
C GLY A 22 7.20 -10.09 -9.80
N PRO A 23 7.35 -10.62 -11.02
CA PRO A 23 7.00 -12.00 -11.33
C PRO A 23 7.95 -13.05 -10.72
N GLY A 24 9.14 -12.65 -10.27
CA GLY A 24 10.07 -13.50 -9.54
C GLY A 24 9.85 -13.45 -8.01
N HIS A 25 8.73 -12.88 -7.55
CA HIS A 25 8.41 -12.62 -6.15
C HIS A 25 9.34 -11.60 -5.45
N GLU A 26 10.09 -10.82 -6.21
CA GLU A 26 10.88 -9.71 -5.71
C GLU A 26 10.01 -8.48 -5.45
N VAL A 27 10.36 -7.69 -4.42
CA VAL A 27 9.74 -6.40 -4.16
C VAL A 27 10.49 -5.34 -4.97
N LEU A 28 9.82 -4.76 -5.95
CA LEU A 28 10.40 -3.73 -6.83
C LEU A 28 10.34 -2.34 -6.20
N LEU A 29 9.30 -2.09 -5.41
CA LEU A 29 9.10 -0.84 -4.66
C LEU A 29 8.21 -1.14 -3.46
N ASP A 30 8.50 -0.55 -2.32
CA ASP A 30 7.58 -0.52 -1.19
C ASP A 30 7.46 0.86 -0.54
N ARG A 31 6.33 1.05 0.13
CA ARG A 31 6.04 2.20 0.98
C ARG A 31 5.37 1.70 2.25
N THR A 32 5.82 2.23 3.38
CA THR A 32 5.20 1.98 4.68
C THR A 32 4.68 3.29 5.24
N ARG A 33 3.48 3.26 5.80
CA ARG A 33 2.84 4.39 6.45
C ARG A 33 2.31 3.94 7.80
N ASP A 34 2.75 4.62 8.85
CA ASP A 34 2.10 4.47 10.15
C ASP A 34 0.74 5.19 10.09
N THR A 35 -0.31 4.46 10.41
CA THR A 35 -1.68 4.99 10.51
C THR A 35 -2.04 5.37 11.94
N GLY A 36 -1.15 5.06 12.89
CA GLY A 36 -1.14 5.53 14.27
C GLY A 36 -2.53 5.59 14.88
N ALA A 37 -3.12 4.42 15.21
CA ALA A 37 -4.43 4.29 15.86
C ALA A 37 -5.39 5.45 15.53
N ALA A 38 -5.58 5.74 14.24
CA ALA A 38 -6.48 6.81 13.84
C ALA A 38 -7.87 6.39 14.34
N GLU A 39 -8.34 7.04 15.40
CA GLU A 39 -9.70 6.88 15.88
C GLU A 39 -10.64 6.93 14.68
N GLY A 40 -11.59 6.00 14.67
CA GLY A 40 -12.45 5.74 13.54
C GLY A 40 -12.95 7.02 12.87
N ARG A 41 -12.82 7.07 11.55
CA ARG A 41 -13.47 8.02 10.65
C ARG A 41 -12.93 9.45 10.67
N THR A 42 -11.67 9.63 10.30
CA THR A 42 -11.35 10.74 9.38
C THR A 42 -11.86 10.37 7.98
N PRO A 43 -12.79 11.13 7.37
CA PRO A 43 -13.10 10.93 5.96
C PRO A 43 -11.80 11.14 5.18
N TRP A 44 -11.40 10.13 4.42
CA TRP A 44 -10.28 10.24 3.49
C TRP A 44 -10.47 11.53 2.69
N PRO A 45 -9.61 12.56 2.81
CA PRO A 45 -9.65 13.65 1.85
C PRO A 45 -9.46 13.02 0.48
N ARG A 46 -10.15 13.54 -0.54
CA ARG A 46 -10.09 13.07 -1.94
C ARG A 46 -8.70 13.27 -2.56
N ALA A 47 -7.66 12.77 -1.92
CA ALA A 47 -6.26 12.87 -2.32
C ALA A 47 -5.81 11.65 -3.13
N CYS A 48 -6.74 10.79 -3.59
CA CYS A 48 -6.46 9.81 -4.64
C CYS A 48 -6.22 10.44 -6.02
N SER A 49 -6.19 11.78 -6.16
CA SER A 49 -6.00 12.45 -7.46
C SER A 49 -4.56 12.91 -7.73
N THR A 50 -3.61 12.70 -6.83
CA THR A 50 -2.19 12.96 -7.12
C THR A 50 -1.36 11.80 -6.56
N TRP A 51 -1.27 10.77 -7.38
CA TRP A 51 -0.24 9.74 -7.30
C TRP A 51 1.06 10.28 -7.88
#